data_AF-A0A915CH35-F1
#
_entry.id   AF-A0A915CH35-F1
#
_cell.length_a   1.000
_cell.length_b   1.000
_cell.length_c   1.000
_cell.angle_alpha   90.00
_cell.angle_beta   90.00
_cell.angle_gamma   90.00
#
_symmetry.space_group_name_H-M   'P 1'
#
loop_
_entity.id
_entity.type
_entity.pdbx_description
1 polymer ?
#
loop_
_entity_poly.entity_id
_entity_poly.type
_entity_poly.pdbx_seq_one_letter_code
_entity_poly.pdbx_strand_id
1 'polypeptide(L)'
;MPNGHVLKRPVSMLYPLEVSEEERGALPTTKSKEFVKHPADQNLQAEETEEEEETRTKPGTHRTRCAQALSIVLVILFATFAPTSSAPTNLQFHVCAKYGHGLYVKIPDKLNCKEVREEMHSSSQIVEVLSRAFITANATFCAKVLRTVCTKCFPRWSLAVTRDETTIQNMTASQCMEMGRSQQLNGIRLEQIDANRWSSKRPTEYSYGWIGTRCHTTTNCHMEQGVIKFYDGLSRTSGCNKTPGKCITATETILWDPSELADRCPYRTLGGR
;
A
#
# COMPACT_ATOMS: atom_id res chain seq x y z
N MET A 1 35.13 -13.74 -13.71
CA MET A 1 34.12 -12.89 -14.37
C MET A 1 33.91 -13.42 -15.78
N PRO A 2 32.71 -13.38 -16.37
CA PRO A 2 31.71 -12.32 -16.18
C PRO A 2 30.26 -12.75 -15.83
N ASN A 3 29.54 -11.78 -15.25
CA ASN A 3 28.12 -11.45 -15.43
C ASN A 3 27.04 -12.55 -15.30
N GLY A 4 26.54 -12.74 -14.07
CA GLY A 4 25.16 -13.16 -13.80
C GLY A 4 24.42 -12.07 -13.04
N HIS A 5 23.32 -11.52 -13.59
CA HIS A 5 22.56 -10.46 -12.93
C HIS A 5 21.75 -11.02 -11.75
N VAL A 6 22.15 -10.67 -10.52
CA VAL A 6 21.42 -11.06 -9.30
C VAL A 6 20.21 -10.15 -9.12
N LEU A 7 19.03 -10.61 -9.52
CA LEU A 7 17.75 -9.96 -9.22
C LEU A 7 17.39 -10.17 -7.73
N LYS A 8 17.84 -9.26 -6.87
CA LYS A 8 17.33 -9.16 -5.48
C LYS A 8 15.91 -8.56 -5.51
N ARG A 9 14.88 -9.40 -5.51
CA ARG A 9 13.52 -8.99 -5.11
C ARG A 9 13.33 -9.22 -3.60
N PRO A 10 12.91 -8.22 -2.81
CA PRO A 10 12.54 -8.43 -1.42
C PRO A 10 11.22 -9.21 -1.32
N VAL A 11 11.03 -9.94 -0.22
CA VAL A 11 9.87 -10.81 0.06
C VAL A 11 8.56 -10.02 0.26
N SER A 12 8.61 -8.69 0.27
CA SER A 12 7.47 -7.78 0.49
C SER A 12 6.48 -7.66 -0.69
N MET A 13 6.51 -8.56 -1.67
CA MET A 13 5.55 -8.60 -2.79
C MET A 13 4.60 -9.81 -2.75
N LEU A 14 4.57 -10.56 -1.64
CA LEU A 14 3.53 -11.54 -1.40
C LEU A 14 2.30 -10.83 -0.80
N TYR A 15 1.31 -10.54 -1.64
CA TYR A 15 -0.02 -10.16 -1.17
C TYR A 15 -0.63 -11.33 -0.38
N PRO A 16 -1.23 -11.09 0.80
CA PRO A 16 -2.05 -12.10 1.46
C PRO A 16 -3.27 -12.39 0.59
N LEU A 17 -3.50 -13.67 0.27
CA LEU A 17 -4.78 -14.10 -0.28
C LEU A 17 -5.82 -14.05 0.85
N GLU A 18 -6.90 -13.31 0.64
CA GLU A 18 -8.05 -13.31 1.54
C GLU A 18 -8.74 -14.67 1.47
N VAL A 19 -8.69 -15.43 2.57
CA VAL A 19 -9.42 -16.69 2.70
C VAL A 19 -10.80 -16.38 3.30
N SER A 20 -11.85 -16.49 2.50
CA SER A 20 -13.24 -16.41 2.99
C SER A 20 -13.57 -17.60 3.91
N GLU A 21 -14.35 -17.38 4.97
CA GLU A 21 -14.61 -18.41 5.98
C GLU A 21 -15.52 -19.56 5.52
N GLU A 22 -16.06 -19.53 4.30
CA GLU A 22 -17.00 -20.52 3.77
C GLU A 22 -16.37 -21.88 3.39
N GLU A 23 -15.05 -21.99 3.22
CA GLU A 23 -14.39 -23.26 2.84
C GLU A 23 -14.08 -24.22 4.00
N ARG A 24 -14.37 -23.88 5.27
CA ARG A 24 -14.09 -24.78 6.42
C ARG A 24 -15.12 -25.90 6.63
N GLY A 25 -16.05 -26.10 5.70
CA GLY A 25 -17.27 -26.91 5.88
C GLY A 25 -17.40 -28.19 5.05
N ALA A 26 -16.32 -28.83 4.58
CA ALA A 26 -16.43 -30.07 3.79
C ALA A 26 -15.39 -31.15 4.17
N LEU A 27 -15.87 -32.27 4.73
CA LEU A 27 -15.08 -33.49 4.95
C LEU A 27 -15.14 -34.38 3.68
N PRO A 28 -14.00 -34.83 3.11
CA PRO A 28 -14.01 -35.55 1.83
C PRO A 28 -14.37 -37.03 1.99
N THR A 29 -15.52 -37.43 1.44
CA THR A 29 -15.84 -38.84 1.15
C THR A 29 -15.38 -39.23 -0.26
N THR A 30 -15.30 -40.55 -0.50
CA THR A 30 -14.45 -41.14 -1.54
C THR A 30 -15.09 -41.19 -2.93
N LYS A 31 -14.25 -41.07 -3.97
CA LYS A 31 -14.38 -41.50 -5.39
C LYS A 31 -14.71 -40.44 -6.46
N SER A 32 -14.28 -40.81 -7.67
CA SER A 32 -14.42 -40.17 -8.99
C SER A 32 -13.45 -39.02 -9.31
N LYS A 33 -12.58 -39.27 -10.29
CA LYS A 33 -11.91 -38.22 -11.07
C LYS A 33 -12.78 -37.94 -12.29
N GLU A 34 -13.39 -36.77 -12.36
CA GLU A 34 -14.03 -36.29 -13.57
C GLU A 34 -13.70 -34.79 -13.74
N PHE A 35 -13.11 -34.45 -14.88
CA PHE A 35 -12.62 -33.10 -15.15
C PHE A 35 -13.79 -32.17 -15.51
N VAL A 36 -14.20 -31.32 -14.57
CA VAL A 36 -15.13 -30.21 -14.87
C VAL A 36 -14.40 -29.13 -15.67
N LYS A 37 -14.89 -28.86 -16.87
CA LYS A 37 -14.37 -27.82 -17.77
C LYS A 37 -15.24 -26.57 -17.62
N HIS A 38 -14.73 -25.51 -17.00
CA HIS A 38 -15.42 -24.21 -16.96
C HIS A 38 -14.96 -23.32 -18.13
N PRO A 39 -15.89 -22.73 -18.91
CA PRO A 39 -15.56 -21.86 -20.03
C PRO A 39 -15.60 -20.38 -19.63
N ALA A 40 -14.43 -19.78 -19.38
CA ALA A 40 -14.30 -18.33 -19.19
C ALA A 40 -12.87 -17.88 -19.52
N ASP A 41 -12.54 -17.80 -20.81
CA ASP A 41 -11.40 -17.06 -21.34
C ASP A 41 -11.68 -16.71 -22.81
N GLN A 42 -12.42 -15.62 -23.03
CA GLN A 42 -12.44 -14.88 -24.27
C GLN A 42 -12.15 -13.42 -23.95
N ASN A 43 -11.40 -12.77 -24.84
CA ASN A 43 -10.90 -11.38 -24.77
C ASN A 43 -9.66 -11.17 -23.89
N LEU A 44 -8.48 -11.44 -24.44
CA LEU A 44 -7.35 -10.49 -24.42
C LEU A 44 -6.23 -10.95 -25.37
N GLN A 45 -6.23 -10.43 -26.61
CA GLN A 45 -5.07 -10.13 -27.47
C GLN A 45 -5.52 -9.83 -28.93
N ALA A 46 -5.43 -8.56 -29.35
CA ALA A 46 -5.07 -8.09 -30.70
C ALA A 46 -5.32 -6.57 -30.85
N GLU A 47 -4.58 -5.77 -30.10
CA GLU A 47 -4.08 -4.44 -30.52
C GLU A 47 -2.72 -4.71 -31.19
N GLU A 48 -2.23 -4.05 -32.25
CA GLU A 48 -2.69 -2.92 -33.06
C GLU A 48 -2.41 -3.21 -34.55
N THR A 49 -3.04 -2.49 -35.48
CA THR A 49 -2.42 -1.73 -36.60
C THR A 49 -3.54 -1.13 -37.46
N GLU A 50 -3.79 0.17 -37.32
CA GLU A 50 -4.49 1.04 -38.29
C GLU A 50 -3.50 1.37 -39.45
N GLU A 51 -3.85 1.94 -40.62
CA GLU A 51 -5.07 2.60 -41.13
C GLU A 51 -5.63 1.77 -42.34
N GLU A 52 -6.43 2.19 -43.34
CA GLU A 52 -6.88 3.50 -43.85
C GLU A 52 -8.26 3.32 -44.58
N GLU A 53 -8.52 4.07 -45.65
CA GLU A 53 -9.79 4.25 -46.39
C GLU A 53 -9.90 3.35 -47.66
N GLU A 54 -10.98 3.21 -48.42
CA GLU A 54 -12.11 4.10 -48.76
C GLU A 54 -13.27 3.27 -49.35
N THR A 55 -14.44 3.88 -49.60
CA THR A 55 -15.62 3.17 -50.10
C THR A 55 -16.07 3.61 -51.50
N ARG A 56 -16.60 2.63 -52.26
CA ARG A 56 -17.77 2.76 -53.17
C ARG A 56 -17.57 3.43 -54.54
N THR A 57 -17.58 2.60 -55.59
CA THR A 57 -18.52 2.81 -56.73
C THR A 57 -18.87 1.50 -57.45
N LYS A 58 -20.08 1.45 -58.03
CA LYS A 58 -20.67 0.37 -58.86
C LYS A 58 -20.59 0.77 -60.35
N PRO A 59 -21.12 -0.02 -61.32
CA PRO A 59 -21.01 -1.47 -61.57
C PRO A 59 -20.51 -1.76 -63.02
N GLY A 60 -20.20 -3.01 -63.40
CA GLY A 60 -19.81 -3.30 -64.78
C GLY A 60 -19.69 -4.78 -65.17
N THR A 61 -20.66 -5.25 -65.93
CA THR A 61 -20.92 -6.62 -66.39
C THR A 61 -19.84 -7.25 -67.32
N HIS A 62 -19.81 -8.60 -67.32
CA HIS A 62 -19.62 -9.50 -68.47
C HIS A 62 -18.22 -10.05 -68.91
N ARG A 63 -18.14 -11.39 -68.93
CA ARG A 63 -17.37 -12.33 -69.80
C ARG A 63 -15.83 -12.22 -69.99
N THR A 64 -15.14 -13.17 -69.35
CA THR A 64 -14.22 -14.19 -69.91
C THR A 64 -13.25 -13.93 -71.09
N ARG A 65 -12.01 -14.40 -70.82
CA ARG A 65 -10.98 -15.05 -71.69
C ARG A 65 -9.94 -14.19 -72.43
N CYS A 66 -8.74 -14.76 -72.44
CA CYS A 66 -7.54 -14.41 -73.23
C CYS A 66 -6.80 -13.11 -72.84
N ALA A 67 -5.46 -13.03 -72.88
CA ALA A 67 -4.44 -14.09 -73.00
C ALA A 67 -3.06 -13.59 -72.51
N GLN A 68 -2.15 -14.55 -72.32
CA GLN A 68 -0.72 -14.39 -72.05
C GLN A 68 -0.04 -13.37 -72.98
N ALA A 69 0.67 -12.36 -72.43
CA ALA A 69 1.63 -11.53 -73.20
C ALA A 69 2.62 -10.70 -72.34
N LEU A 70 2.27 -10.28 -71.12
CA LEU A 70 3.01 -9.22 -70.41
C LEU A 70 4.17 -9.67 -69.50
N SER A 71 4.41 -10.97 -69.35
CA SER A 71 5.40 -11.50 -68.37
C SER A 71 6.87 -11.38 -68.78
N ILE A 72 7.18 -10.85 -69.97
CA ILE A 72 8.54 -10.84 -70.54
C ILE A 72 9.24 -9.48 -70.38
N VAL A 73 8.49 -8.38 -70.28
CA VAL A 73 9.07 -7.02 -70.22
C VAL A 73 9.66 -6.69 -68.83
N LEU A 74 9.12 -7.27 -67.76
CA LEU A 74 9.50 -6.95 -66.38
C LEU A 74 10.84 -7.57 -65.94
N VAL A 75 11.33 -8.60 -66.64
CA VAL A 75 12.60 -9.28 -66.34
C VAL A 75 13.82 -8.45 -66.79
N ILE A 76 13.65 -7.62 -67.82
CA ILE A 76 14.76 -6.88 -68.44
C ILE A 76 15.12 -5.62 -67.63
N LEU A 77 14.18 -5.03 -66.88
CA LEU A 77 14.41 -3.78 -66.13
C LEU A 77 15.26 -3.95 -64.86
N PHE A 78 15.37 -5.16 -64.30
CA PHE A 78 16.19 -5.42 -63.11
C PHE A 78 17.68 -5.67 -63.40
N ALA A 79 18.06 -5.81 -64.67
CA ALA A 79 19.41 -6.25 -65.05
C ALA A 79 20.46 -5.12 -65.16
N THR A 80 20.07 -3.84 -65.04
CA THR A 80 20.94 -2.70 -65.43
C THR A 80 21.26 -1.68 -64.34
N PHE A 81 20.88 -1.90 -63.07
CA PHE A 81 21.29 -1.04 -61.94
C PHE A 81 21.69 -1.86 -60.70
N ALA A 82 22.95 -2.32 -60.69
CA ALA A 82 23.59 -2.87 -59.50
C ALA A 82 24.72 -1.93 -59.03
N PRO A 83 24.44 -0.93 -58.18
CA PRO A 83 25.48 -0.18 -57.49
C PRO A 83 26.10 -1.05 -56.38
N THR A 84 27.43 -0.94 -56.27
CA THR A 84 28.29 -1.65 -55.32
C THR A 84 27.86 -1.56 -53.86
N SER A 85 27.65 -2.71 -53.21
CA SER A 85 27.79 -2.86 -51.75
C SER A 85 28.70 -4.04 -51.45
N SER A 86 29.77 -3.81 -50.71
CA SER A 86 30.82 -4.77 -50.39
C SER A 86 30.32 -5.95 -49.53
N ALA A 87 30.24 -7.14 -50.13
CA ALA A 87 30.09 -8.41 -49.41
C ALA A 87 31.47 -9.06 -49.17
N PRO A 88 31.68 -9.76 -48.04
CA PRO A 88 33.02 -10.15 -47.58
C PRO A 88 33.68 -11.22 -48.48
N THR A 89 34.94 -10.95 -48.83
CA THR A 89 35.81 -11.83 -49.61
C THR A 89 36.29 -13.04 -48.80
N ASN A 90 35.52 -14.12 -48.78
CA ASN A 90 36.05 -15.47 -48.50
C ASN A 90 35.13 -16.64 -48.97
N LEU A 91 34.43 -16.45 -50.09
CA LEU A 91 33.80 -17.56 -50.82
C LEU A 91 34.84 -18.21 -51.75
N GLN A 92 35.66 -19.12 -51.21
CA GLN A 92 36.47 -20.02 -52.03
C GLN A 92 35.58 -21.13 -52.60
N PHE A 93 35.39 -21.11 -53.92
CA PHE A 93 34.78 -22.22 -54.64
C PHE A 93 35.79 -23.37 -54.75
N HIS A 94 35.48 -24.53 -54.17
CA HIS A 94 36.26 -25.75 -54.35
C HIS A 94 35.61 -26.67 -55.38
N VAL A 95 36.39 -27.11 -56.37
CA VAL A 95 35.95 -28.11 -57.35
C VAL A 95 36.15 -29.49 -56.72
N CYS A 96 35.05 -30.12 -56.29
CA CYS A 96 35.08 -31.47 -55.76
C CYS A 96 35.40 -32.48 -56.86
N ALA A 97 36.59 -33.08 -56.82
CA ALA A 97 36.97 -34.14 -57.74
C ALA A 97 36.06 -35.37 -57.57
N LYS A 98 35.60 -35.95 -58.68
CA LYS A 98 34.76 -37.15 -58.69
C LYS A 98 35.62 -38.40 -58.52
N TYR A 99 35.83 -38.82 -57.28
CA TYR A 99 36.48 -40.10 -56.99
C TYR A 99 35.57 -41.28 -57.37
N GLY A 100 36.15 -42.34 -57.94
CA GLY A 100 35.42 -43.52 -58.43
C GLY A 100 34.84 -44.41 -57.33
N HIS A 101 35.13 -44.10 -56.07
CA HIS A 101 34.58 -44.73 -54.87
C HIS A 101 34.19 -43.64 -53.86
N GLY A 102 33.15 -43.89 -53.07
CA GLY A 102 32.72 -42.96 -52.02
C GLY A 102 33.62 -43.04 -50.79
N LEU A 103 33.73 -41.92 -50.07
CA LEU A 103 34.31 -41.91 -48.72
C LEU A 103 33.24 -42.36 -47.71
N TYR A 104 33.46 -43.50 -47.06
CA TYR A 104 32.59 -43.96 -45.98
C TYR A 104 33.00 -43.28 -44.66
N VAL A 105 32.16 -42.38 -44.17
CA VAL A 105 32.33 -41.72 -42.86
C VAL A 105 31.26 -42.24 -41.91
N LYS A 106 31.67 -42.78 -40.76
CA LYS A 106 30.71 -43.16 -39.71
C LYS A 106 30.25 -41.89 -38.98
N ILE A 107 28.95 -41.62 -38.98
CA ILE A 107 28.35 -40.59 -38.13
C ILE A 107 28.57 -41.01 -36.66
N PRO A 108 29.05 -40.13 -35.77
CA PRO A 108 29.28 -40.47 -34.37
C PRO A 108 27.98 -40.90 -33.68
N ASP A 109 28.08 -41.89 -32.81
CA ASP A 109 26.95 -42.40 -32.04
C ASP A 109 26.44 -41.34 -31.03
N LYS A 110 25.19 -41.47 -30.58
CA LYS A 110 24.57 -40.51 -29.65
C LYS A 110 25.39 -40.40 -28.36
N LEU A 111 25.73 -39.18 -27.97
CA LEU A 111 26.42 -38.90 -26.71
C LEU A 111 25.45 -39.04 -25.53
N ASN A 112 25.91 -39.71 -24.45
CA ASN A 112 25.19 -39.75 -23.19
C ASN A 112 25.37 -38.41 -22.46
N CYS A 113 24.39 -37.51 -22.58
CA CYS A 113 24.30 -36.33 -21.73
C CYS A 113 24.04 -36.75 -20.28
N LYS A 114 24.76 -36.14 -19.32
CA LYS A 114 24.45 -36.32 -17.90
C LYS A 114 23.22 -35.49 -17.56
N GLU A 115 22.20 -36.11 -16.97
CA GLU A 115 21.09 -35.38 -16.35
C GLU A 115 21.62 -34.53 -15.20
N VAL A 116 21.34 -33.23 -15.24
CA VAL A 116 21.52 -32.35 -14.10
C VAL A 116 20.26 -32.51 -13.23
N ARG A 117 20.32 -33.39 -12.22
CA ARG A 117 19.30 -33.38 -11.17
C ARG A 117 19.47 -32.07 -10.38
N GLU A 118 18.44 -31.24 -10.39
CA GLU A 118 18.30 -30.19 -9.39
C GLU A 118 18.13 -30.86 -8.03
N GLU A 119 19.21 -30.95 -7.26
CA GLU A 119 19.15 -31.32 -5.86
C GLU A 119 18.47 -30.19 -5.08
N MET A 120 17.14 -30.23 -5.06
CA MET A 120 16.31 -29.29 -4.34
C MET A 120 16.58 -29.44 -2.83
N HIS A 121 17.51 -28.63 -2.32
CA HIS A 121 17.93 -28.60 -0.92
C HIS A 121 16.80 -28.04 -0.03
N SER A 122 15.76 -28.85 0.18
CA SER A 122 14.61 -28.53 1.00
C SER A 122 14.95 -28.60 2.49
N SER A 123 15.53 -27.54 3.04
CA SER A 123 15.63 -27.37 4.49
C SER A 123 14.25 -27.07 5.08
N SER A 124 13.63 -28.05 5.74
CA SER A 124 12.43 -27.79 6.55
C SER A 124 12.79 -26.95 7.76
N GLN A 125 12.27 -25.73 7.83
CA GLN A 125 12.38 -24.86 9.01
C GLN A 125 11.00 -24.67 9.61
N ILE A 126 10.89 -24.91 10.92
CA ILE A 126 9.67 -24.59 11.67
C ILE A 126 9.63 -23.07 11.83
N VAL A 127 8.66 -22.42 11.19
CA VAL A 127 8.46 -20.98 11.27
C VAL A 127 7.23 -20.66 12.11
N GLU A 128 7.36 -19.74 13.06
CA GLU A 128 6.25 -19.23 13.85
C GLU A 128 5.69 -17.97 13.19
N VAL A 129 4.44 -18.02 12.71
CA VAL A 129 3.77 -16.87 12.13
C VAL A 129 3.06 -16.06 13.22
N LEU A 130 3.51 -14.84 13.43
CA LEU A 130 2.95 -13.91 14.41
C LEU A 130 2.08 -12.85 13.73
N SER A 131 0.84 -12.72 14.21
CA SER A 131 -0.08 -11.62 13.88
C SER A 131 -0.04 -10.54 14.95
N ARG A 132 -0.36 -9.30 14.60
CA ARG A 132 -0.46 -8.17 15.54
C ARG A 132 -1.91 -7.93 15.93
N ALA A 133 -2.19 -7.97 17.22
CA ALA A 133 -3.46 -7.58 17.84
C ALA A 133 -3.30 -6.29 18.64
N PHE A 134 -4.38 -5.51 18.73
CA PHE A 134 -4.42 -4.31 19.55
C PHE A 134 -4.55 -4.68 21.02
N ILE A 135 -3.90 -3.91 21.89
CA ILE A 135 -4.02 -4.08 23.34
C ILE A 135 -4.84 -2.92 23.90
N THR A 136 -5.84 -3.26 24.70
CA THR A 136 -6.73 -2.30 25.35
C THR A 136 -6.50 -2.22 26.86
N ALA A 137 -6.67 -1.02 27.41
CA ALA A 137 -6.67 -0.75 28.86
C ALA A 137 -7.62 0.41 29.18
N ASN A 138 -8.08 0.49 30.43
CA ASN A 138 -8.83 1.64 30.92
C ASN A 138 -7.89 2.85 31.11
N ALA A 139 -8.40 4.05 30.81
CA ALA A 139 -7.61 5.26 30.87
C ALA A 139 -8.44 6.49 31.26
N THR A 140 -7.75 7.45 31.88
CA THR A 140 -8.22 8.80 32.15
C THR A 140 -7.48 9.78 31.23
N PHE A 141 -8.24 10.54 30.46
CA PHE A 141 -7.76 11.59 29.57
C PHE A 141 -8.03 12.94 30.24
N CYS A 142 -7.02 13.80 30.35
CA CYS A 142 -7.16 15.14 30.94
C CYS A 142 -6.58 16.22 30.03
N ALA A 143 -7.32 17.31 29.85
CA ALA A 143 -6.89 18.45 29.05
C ALA A 143 -7.26 19.79 29.71
N LYS A 144 -6.49 20.84 29.39
CA LYS A 144 -6.83 22.24 29.70
C LYS A 144 -7.33 22.90 28.42
N VAL A 145 -8.51 23.50 28.51
CA VAL A 145 -9.11 24.30 27.45
C VAL A 145 -8.95 25.76 27.85
N LEU A 146 -8.08 26.49 27.14
CA LEU A 146 -7.81 27.90 27.36
C LEU A 146 -8.54 28.71 26.30
N ARG A 147 -9.55 29.48 26.69
CA ARG A 147 -10.20 30.47 25.84
C ARG A 147 -9.62 31.84 26.11
N THR A 148 -9.11 32.50 25.07
CA THR A 148 -8.59 33.87 25.12
C THR A 148 -9.45 34.79 24.26
N VAL A 149 -10.12 35.74 24.91
CA VAL A 149 -10.92 36.78 24.25
C VAL A 149 -10.18 38.12 24.36
N CYS A 150 -9.85 38.73 23.23
CA CYS A 150 -9.30 40.07 23.16
C CYS A 150 -10.33 41.07 22.63
N THR A 151 -10.72 42.04 23.47
CA THR A 151 -11.52 43.19 23.08
C THR A 151 -10.66 44.36 22.68
N LYS A 152 -11.13 45.19 21.75
CA LYS A 152 -10.57 46.50 21.42
C LYS A 152 -11.63 47.57 21.61
N CYS A 153 -11.25 48.68 22.21
CA CYS A 153 -12.05 49.87 22.32
C CYS A 153 -11.36 51.04 21.61
N PHE A 154 -12.10 51.71 20.73
CA PHE A 154 -11.74 53.02 20.21
C PHE A 154 -12.63 54.06 20.93
N PRO A 155 -12.06 55.14 21.51
CA PRO A 155 -12.68 55.91 22.58
C PRO A 155 -14.14 56.28 22.27
N ARG A 156 -15.08 55.68 23.04
CA ARG A 156 -16.55 55.80 22.98
C ARG A 156 -17.27 55.41 21.68
N TRP A 157 -16.59 55.22 20.55
CA TRP A 157 -17.25 55.12 19.24
C TRP A 157 -17.32 53.69 18.68
N SER A 158 -16.45 52.78 19.14
CA SER A 158 -16.48 51.38 18.67
C SER A 158 -15.97 50.41 19.73
N LEU A 159 -16.75 49.35 19.96
CA LEU A 159 -16.39 48.18 20.76
C LEU A 159 -16.33 46.97 19.83
N ALA A 160 -15.22 46.23 19.83
CA ALA A 160 -15.05 45.05 18.98
C ALA A 160 -14.32 43.91 19.72
N VAL A 161 -14.75 42.67 19.48
CA VAL A 161 -13.93 41.49 19.79
C VAL A 161 -12.97 41.28 18.62
N THR A 162 -11.67 41.36 18.90
CA THR A 162 -10.59 41.27 17.89
C THR A 162 -9.91 39.90 17.82
N ARG A 163 -10.06 39.10 18.87
CA ARG A 163 -9.64 37.70 18.92
C ARG A 163 -10.57 36.95 19.87
N ASP A 164 -11.02 35.78 19.47
CA ASP A 164 -11.68 34.81 20.35
C ASP A 164 -11.15 33.45 19.90
N GLU A 165 -10.27 32.87 20.70
CA GLU A 165 -9.55 31.65 20.35
C GLU A 165 -9.59 30.67 21.50
N THR A 166 -9.88 29.41 21.19
CA THR A 166 -9.86 28.32 22.16
C THR A 166 -8.75 27.36 21.80
N THR A 167 -7.77 27.22 22.69
CA THR A 167 -6.64 26.29 22.54
C THR A 167 -6.77 25.16 23.55
N ILE A 168 -6.37 23.96 23.16
CA ILE A 168 -6.35 22.79 24.02
C ILE A 168 -4.90 22.44 24.32
N GLN A 169 -4.55 22.32 25.60
CA GLN A 169 -3.21 22.05 26.09
C GLN A 169 -3.21 20.88 27.08
N ASN A 170 -2.10 20.16 27.12
CA ASN A 170 -1.86 19.13 28.12
C ASN A 170 -1.82 19.68 29.57
N MET A 171 -1.65 18.76 30.53
CA MET A 171 -1.40 19.10 31.93
C MET A 171 -0.40 18.14 32.56
N THR A 172 0.10 18.44 33.76
CA THR A 172 0.99 17.48 34.42
C THR A 172 0.22 16.21 34.79
N ALA A 173 0.91 15.07 34.82
CA ALA A 173 0.31 13.81 35.30
C ALA A 173 -0.22 13.94 36.73
N SER A 174 0.43 14.74 37.59
CA SER A 174 -0.06 15.03 38.94
C SER A 174 -1.40 15.76 38.95
N GLN A 175 -1.60 16.77 38.09
CA GLN A 175 -2.88 17.49 37.98
C GLN A 175 -4.00 16.59 37.46
N CYS A 176 -3.71 15.70 36.50
CA CYS A 176 -4.68 14.73 36.00
C CYS A 176 -5.04 13.67 37.07
N MET A 177 -4.06 13.19 37.86
CA MET A 177 -4.32 12.29 38.99
C MET A 177 -5.11 12.98 40.12
N GLU A 178 -4.86 14.25 40.39
CA GLU A 178 -5.63 15.06 41.35
C GLU A 178 -7.09 15.15 40.91
N MET A 179 -7.34 15.59 39.67
CA MET A 179 -8.68 15.65 39.08
C MET A 179 -9.41 14.30 39.12
N GLY A 180 -8.71 13.20 38.80
CA GLY A 180 -9.27 11.85 38.84
C GLY A 180 -9.68 11.37 40.23
N ARG A 181 -9.10 11.92 41.30
CA ARG A 181 -9.38 11.55 42.70
C ARG A 181 -10.37 12.49 43.38
N SER A 182 -10.20 13.80 43.20
CA SER A 182 -10.97 14.83 43.92
C SER A 182 -12.14 15.40 43.10
N GLN A 183 -12.15 15.20 41.78
CA GLN A 183 -12.97 15.95 40.82
C GLN A 183 -12.78 17.47 40.96
N GLN A 184 -11.59 17.92 41.37
CA GLN A 184 -11.20 19.31 41.51
C GLN A 184 -9.77 19.53 41.02
N LEU A 185 -9.44 20.77 40.65
CA LEU A 185 -8.07 21.20 40.41
C LEU A 185 -7.88 22.65 40.86
N ASN A 186 -6.90 22.92 41.72
CA ASN A 186 -6.64 24.28 42.25
C ASN A 186 -7.90 24.95 42.85
N GLY A 187 -8.75 24.18 43.54
CA GLY A 187 -10.03 24.64 44.10
C GLY A 187 -11.17 24.82 43.08
N ILE A 188 -10.93 24.57 41.79
CA ILE A 188 -11.96 24.59 40.76
C ILE A 188 -12.61 23.21 40.70
N ARG A 189 -13.90 23.11 41.03
CA ARG A 189 -14.65 21.86 40.90
C ARG A 189 -14.98 21.56 39.44
N LEU A 190 -14.86 20.28 39.07
CA LEU A 190 -15.38 19.76 37.82
C LEU A 190 -16.84 19.33 38.03
N GLU A 191 -17.70 19.72 37.12
CA GLU A 191 -19.07 19.24 37.01
C GLU A 191 -19.12 18.08 36.03
N GLN A 192 -19.97 17.09 36.31
CA GLN A 192 -20.24 16.01 35.37
C GLN A 192 -21.05 16.55 34.18
N ILE A 193 -20.60 16.25 32.97
CA ILE A 193 -21.32 16.51 31.71
C ILE A 193 -22.04 15.24 31.25
N ASP A 194 -21.37 14.10 31.40
CA ASP A 194 -21.81 12.79 30.90
C ASP A 194 -21.29 11.70 31.84
N ALA A 195 -21.75 10.46 31.69
CA ALA A 195 -21.41 9.32 32.54
C ALA A 195 -19.90 9.22 32.84
N ASN A 196 -19.07 9.41 31.81
CA ASN A 196 -17.61 9.34 31.89
C ASN A 196 -16.90 10.66 31.57
N ARG A 197 -17.58 11.82 31.62
CA ARG A 197 -16.98 13.12 31.28
C ARG A 197 -17.30 14.19 32.29
N TRP A 198 -16.28 14.95 32.66
CA TRP A 198 -16.35 16.06 33.62
C TRP A 198 -15.62 17.28 33.07
N SER A 199 -16.15 18.47 33.37
CA SER A 199 -15.48 19.74 33.06
C SER A 199 -15.74 20.77 34.16
N SER A 200 -14.75 21.61 34.45
CA SER A 200 -15.06 22.88 35.13
C SER A 200 -15.89 23.79 34.21
N LYS A 201 -16.78 24.59 34.79
CA LYS A 201 -17.51 25.66 34.08
C LYS A 201 -17.14 27.03 34.66
N ARG A 202 -16.00 27.58 34.24
CA ARG A 202 -15.68 28.99 34.45
C ARG A 202 -16.08 29.79 33.20
N PRO A 203 -17.02 30.74 33.30
CA PRO A 203 -17.36 31.60 32.18
C PRO A 203 -16.18 32.51 31.82
N THR A 204 -16.06 32.84 30.53
CA THR A 204 -15.08 33.82 30.07
C THR A 204 -15.67 35.22 30.20
N GLU A 205 -15.52 35.78 31.40
CA GLU A 205 -15.81 37.19 31.64
C GLU A 205 -14.73 38.06 31.01
N TYR A 206 -15.14 38.94 30.10
CA TYR A 206 -14.26 39.91 29.46
C TYR A 206 -14.91 41.30 29.48
N SER A 207 -14.07 42.32 29.57
CA SER A 207 -14.50 43.72 29.57
C SER A 207 -13.93 44.47 28.37
N TYR A 208 -14.57 45.58 27.99
CA TYR A 208 -13.98 46.53 27.06
C TYR A 208 -13.15 47.56 27.85
N GLY A 209 -11.94 47.86 27.38
CA GLY A 209 -11.13 48.96 27.94
C GLY A 209 -11.70 50.34 27.57
N TRP A 210 -11.14 51.40 28.14
CA TRP A 210 -11.47 52.77 27.73
C TRP A 210 -10.83 53.13 26.37
N ILE A 211 -9.58 52.73 26.17
CA ILE A 211 -8.79 52.87 24.94
C ILE A 211 -7.92 51.61 24.81
N GLY A 212 -7.73 51.12 23.57
CA GLY A 212 -6.77 50.07 23.25
C GLY A 212 -7.35 48.66 23.32
N THR A 213 -6.47 47.66 23.37
CA THR A 213 -6.82 46.23 23.37
C THR A 213 -6.63 45.63 24.76
N ARG A 214 -7.59 44.82 25.24
CA ARG A 214 -7.49 44.01 26.46
C ARG A 214 -7.78 42.55 26.15
N CYS A 215 -6.95 41.64 26.65
CA CYS A 215 -7.15 40.20 26.50
C CYS A 215 -7.44 39.56 27.86
N HIS A 216 -8.48 38.73 27.91
CA HIS A 216 -8.86 37.92 29.06
C HIS A 216 -8.73 36.45 28.68
N THR A 217 -8.05 35.66 29.51
CA THR A 217 -7.89 34.21 29.29
C THR A 217 -8.54 33.43 30.42
N THR A 218 -9.41 32.48 30.08
CA THR A 218 -10.05 31.57 31.03
C THR A 218 -9.61 30.15 30.74
N THR A 219 -9.19 29.43 31.78
CA THR A 219 -8.87 28.00 31.69
C THR A 219 -10.00 27.17 32.26
N ASN A 220 -10.54 26.25 31.47
CA ASN A 220 -11.38 25.16 31.92
C ASN A 220 -10.60 23.84 31.87
N CYS A 221 -10.87 22.93 32.80
CA CYS A 221 -10.21 21.63 32.88
C CYS A 221 -11.22 20.56 32.51
N HIS A 222 -10.87 19.72 31.54
CA HIS A 222 -11.70 18.63 31.03
C HIS A 222 -11.08 17.29 31.46
N MET A 223 -11.93 16.34 31.85
CA MET A 223 -11.56 14.97 32.19
C MET A 223 -12.53 14.00 31.52
N GLU A 224 -12.00 12.94 30.92
CA GLU A 224 -12.75 11.85 30.30
C GLU A 224 -12.20 10.51 30.78
N GLN A 225 -13.08 9.57 31.11
CA GLN A 225 -12.71 8.17 31.37
C GLN A 225 -13.12 7.32 30.15
N GLY A 226 -12.26 6.39 29.74
CA GLY A 226 -12.50 5.57 28.56
C GLY A 226 -11.46 4.48 28.38
N VAL A 227 -11.32 3.98 27.16
CA VAL A 227 -10.42 2.88 26.81
C VAL A 227 -9.38 3.37 25.80
N ILE A 228 -8.10 3.13 26.07
CA ILE A 228 -7.02 3.30 25.10
C ILE A 228 -6.79 2.03 24.31
N LYS A 229 -6.39 2.19 23.05
CA LYS A 229 -5.93 1.11 22.17
C LYS A 229 -4.48 1.37 21.79
N PHE A 230 -3.58 0.45 22.12
CA PHE A 230 -2.21 0.47 21.59
C PHE A 230 -2.15 -0.30 20.28
N TYR A 231 -1.25 0.18 19.40
CA TYR A 231 -0.82 -0.50 18.17
C TYR A 231 -1.80 -0.53 16.99
N ASP A 232 -2.89 0.26 17.02
CA ASP A 232 -3.82 0.42 15.89
C ASP A 232 -3.36 1.45 14.83
N GLY A 233 -2.36 2.28 15.17
CA GLY A 233 -1.80 3.31 14.27
C GLY A 233 -2.65 4.58 14.15
N LEU A 234 -3.84 4.62 14.75
CA LEU A 234 -4.81 5.72 14.65
C LEU A 234 -5.21 6.31 16.01
N SER A 235 -4.85 5.65 17.11
CA SER A 235 -5.25 6.06 18.46
C SER A 235 -4.54 7.31 18.98
N ARG A 236 -5.16 7.92 19.99
CA ARG A 236 -4.61 8.97 20.85
C ARG A 236 -3.29 8.56 21.56
N THR A 237 -2.91 7.28 21.51
CA THR A 237 -1.66 6.77 22.10
C THR A 237 -0.54 6.50 21.06
N SER A 238 -0.68 7.01 19.82
CA SER A 238 0.40 6.98 18.84
C SER A 238 1.69 7.62 19.39
N GLY A 239 2.82 6.91 19.30
CA GLY A 239 4.11 7.32 19.89
C GLY A 239 4.25 7.13 21.41
N CYS A 240 3.20 6.73 22.13
CA CYS A 240 3.25 6.50 23.57
C CYS A 240 3.86 5.14 23.93
N ASN A 241 4.73 5.11 24.94
CA ASN A 241 5.17 3.87 25.58
C ASN A 241 4.05 3.36 26.53
N LYS A 242 3.73 2.05 26.51
CA LYS A 242 2.70 1.44 27.38
C LYS A 242 3.13 1.25 28.84
N THR A 243 4.43 1.09 29.10
CA THR A 243 4.97 0.72 30.41
C THR A 243 4.82 1.77 31.53
N PRO A 244 5.00 3.10 31.31
CA PRO A 244 5.05 4.07 32.41
C PRO A 244 3.68 4.49 32.99
N GLY A 245 2.55 3.91 32.55
CA GLY A 245 1.20 4.28 33.03
C GLY A 245 0.72 5.67 32.59
N LYS A 246 1.46 6.35 31.70
CA LYS A 246 1.18 7.73 31.29
C LYS A 246 1.71 8.07 29.90
N CYS A 247 0.98 8.92 29.19
CA CYS A 247 1.46 9.65 28.02
C CYS A 247 1.07 11.12 28.11
N ILE A 248 1.93 11.99 27.59
CA ILE A 248 1.67 13.43 27.50
C ILE A 248 1.84 13.80 26.03
N THR A 249 0.75 14.27 25.42
CA THR A 249 0.71 14.76 24.03
C THR A 249 0.76 16.29 24.03
N ALA A 250 0.59 16.95 22.87
CA ALA A 250 0.45 18.41 22.84
C ALA A 250 -0.84 18.90 23.51
N THR A 251 -1.95 18.19 23.30
CA THR A 251 -3.30 18.62 23.68
C THR A 251 -3.80 17.99 24.99
N GLU A 252 -3.26 16.85 25.40
CA GLU A 252 -3.81 16.08 26.51
C GLU A 252 -2.78 15.22 27.24
N THR A 253 -3.14 14.82 28.46
CA THR A 253 -2.41 13.87 29.29
C THR A 253 -3.29 12.66 29.55
N ILE A 254 -2.78 11.48 29.19
CA ILE A 254 -3.47 10.21 29.24
C ILE A 254 -2.80 9.38 30.33
N LEU A 255 -3.58 8.85 31.28
CA LEU A 255 -3.13 7.99 32.37
C LEU A 255 -3.85 6.65 32.30
N TRP A 256 -3.17 5.56 32.62
CA TRP A 256 -3.72 4.21 32.70
C TRP A 256 -2.97 3.40 33.77
N ASP A 257 -3.54 2.28 34.20
CA ASP A 257 -2.84 1.38 35.11
C ASP A 257 -1.74 0.61 34.33
N PRO A 258 -0.45 0.76 34.67
CA PRO A 258 0.62 0.02 33.99
C PRO A 258 0.49 -1.50 34.17
N SER A 259 -0.16 -1.99 35.22
CA SER A 259 -0.35 -3.42 35.48
C SER A 259 -1.33 -4.07 34.49
N GLU A 260 -2.34 -3.33 33.99
CA GLU A 260 -3.24 -3.82 32.92
C GLU A 260 -2.47 -4.15 31.63
N LEU A 261 -1.27 -3.58 31.44
CA LEU A 261 -0.51 -3.61 30.20
C LEU A 261 0.88 -4.24 30.29
N ALA A 262 1.44 -4.43 31.49
CA ALA A 262 2.83 -4.87 31.68
C ALA A 262 3.17 -6.10 30.82
N ASP A 263 2.46 -7.20 31.05
CA ASP A 263 2.73 -8.51 30.45
C ASP A 263 1.99 -8.75 29.13
N ARG A 264 1.22 -7.76 28.64
CA ARG A 264 0.48 -7.89 27.39
C ARG A 264 1.42 -7.73 26.18
N CYS A 265 1.62 -8.81 25.45
CA CYS A 265 2.26 -8.85 24.15
C CYS A 265 1.24 -8.54 23.03
N PRO A 266 1.53 -7.65 22.07
CA PRO A 266 0.63 -7.41 20.93
C PRO A 266 0.69 -8.52 19.88
N TYR A 267 1.64 -9.45 19.97
CA TYR A 267 1.77 -10.53 19.00
C TYR A 267 1.03 -11.79 19.45
N ARG A 268 0.32 -12.42 18.50
CA ARG A 268 -0.39 -13.69 18.69
C ARG A 268 0.02 -14.67 17.60
N THR A 269 0.26 -15.92 17.99
CA THR A 269 0.56 -17.01 17.07
C THR A 269 -0.65 -17.33 16.21
N LEU A 270 -0.45 -17.39 14.89
CA LEU A 270 -1.46 -17.88 13.93
C LEU A 270 -1.35 -19.40 13.68
N GLY A 271 -0.28 -20.02 14.20
CA GLY A 271 0.10 -21.41 13.98
C GLY A 271 1.46 -21.51 13.27
N GLY A 272 2.17 -22.59 13.57
CA GLY A 272 3.33 -23.06 12.80
C GLY A 272 2.97 -24.41 12.16
N ARG A 273 3.62 -24.75 11.04
CA ARG A 273 3.48 -26.03 10.34
C ARG A 273 4.87 -26.56 9.98
#